data_AF-A0A1C2B103-F1
#
_entry.id   AF-A0A1C2B103-F1
#
_cell.length_a   1.000
_cell.length_b   1.000
_cell.length_c   1.000
_cell.angle_alpha   90.00
_cell.angle_beta   90.00
_cell.angle_gamma   90.00
#
_symmetry.space_group_name_H-M   'P 1'
#
loop_
_entity.id
_entity.type
_entity.pdbx_description
1 polymer ?
#
loop_
_entity_poly.entity_id
_entity_poly.type
_entity_poly.pdbx_seq_one_letter_code
_entity_poly.pdbx_strand_id
1 'polypeptide(L)' 'MATGFHGFHVLVGTIFLAVCLWRGKLGHFTKEHHFGFEAAAWYWHFVDVVWLFLFAAIYIWGS' A
#
# COMPACT_ATOMS: atom_id res chain seq x y z
N MET A 1 -15.98 -11.68 -0.13
CA MET A 1 -14.63 -12.14 -0.50
C MET A 1 -13.72 -10.98 -0.92
N ALA A 2 -14.20 -10.03 -1.74
CA ALA A 2 -13.40 -8.89 -2.24
C ALA A 2 -12.77 -7.99 -1.16
N THR A 3 -13.49 -7.65 -0.09
CA THR A 3 -12.96 -6.84 1.02
C THR A 3 -11.87 -7.56 1.83
N GLY A 4 -12.00 -8.88 2.04
CA GLY A 4 -10.98 -9.68 2.72
C GLY A 4 -9.69 -9.81 1.91
N PHE A 5 -9.79 -9.98 0.59
CA PHE A 5 -8.63 -9.98 -0.32
C PHE A 5 -7.95 -8.62 -0.37
N HIS A 6 -8.73 -7.55 -0.37
CA HIS A 6 -8.21 -6.19 -0.25
C HIS A 6 -7.49 -5.98 1.10
N GLY A 7 -8.06 -6.43 2.21
CA GLY A 7 -7.42 -6.38 3.53
C GLY A 7 -6.07 -7.12 3.59
N PHE A 8 -5.93 -8.23 2.87
CA PHE A 8 -4.64 -8.89 2.70
C PHE A 8 -3.61 -7.99 1.98
N HIS A 9 -4.01 -7.29 0.92
CA HIS A 9 -3.11 -6.35 0.22
C HIS A 9 -2.71 -5.16 1.11
N VAL A 10 -3.63 -4.65 1.94
CA VAL A 10 -3.32 -3.64 2.96
C VAL A 10 -2.24 -4.15 3.92
N LEU A 11 -2.36 -5.38 4.41
CA LEU A 11 -1.36 -5.99 5.30
C LEU A 11 0.02 -6.10 4.61
N VAL A 12 0.06 -6.61 3.38
CA VAL A 12 1.31 -6.71 2.60
C VAL A 12 1.94 -5.34 2.39
N GLY A 13 1.15 -4.33 2.00
CA GLY A 13 1.63 -2.97 1.82
C GLY A 13 2.18 -2.36 3.12
N THR A 14 1.54 -2.67 4.25
CA THR A 14 1.96 -2.15 5.55
C THR A 14 3.31 -2.74 5.96
N ILE A 15 3.50 -4.04 5.76
CA ILE A 15 4.79 -4.71 5.98
C ILE A 15 5.85 -4.14 5.04
N PHE A 16 5.52 -3.91 3.76
CA PHE A 16 6.48 -3.39 2.79
C PHE A 16 6.94 -1.96 3.16
N LEU A 17 6.02 -1.10 3.58
CA LEU A 17 6.36 0.24 4.09
C LEU A 17 7.15 0.16 5.40
N ALA A 18 6.84 -0.75 6.32
CA ALA A 18 7.60 -0.94 7.54
C ALA A 18 9.05 -1.37 7.26
N VAL A 19 9.26 -2.26 6.29
CA VAL A 19 10.62 -2.64 5.82
C VAL A 19 11.33 -1.43 5.22
N CYS A 20 10.65 -0.62 4.39
CA CYS A 20 11.25 0.60 3.84
C CYS A 20 11.58 1.61 4.95
N LEU A 21 10.73 1.79 5.96
CA LEU A 21 11.01 2.65 7.10
C LEU A 21 12.26 2.19 7.85
N TRP A 22 12.38 0.88 8.11
CA TRP A 22 13.56 0.31 8.76
C TRP A 22 14.83 0.54 7.92
N ARG A 23 14.78 0.25 6.61
CA ARG A 23 15.90 0.48 5.68
C ARG A 23 16.27 1.97 5.58
N GLY A 24 15.29 2.87 5.62
CA GLY A 24 15.51 4.31 5.62
C GLY A 24 16.24 4.79 6.87
N LYS A 25 15.88 4.26 8.05
CA LYS A 25 16.58 4.55 9.31
C LYS A 25 18.05 4.07 9.31
N LEU A 26 18.34 2.98 8.60
CA LEU A 26 19.70 2.47 8.42
C LEU A 26 20.49 3.20 7.31
N GLY A 27 19.91 4.22 6.67
CA GLY A 27 20.58 5.00 5.63
C GLY A 27 20.73 4.27 4.28
N HIS A 28 19.95 3.22 4.03
CA HIS A 28 20.06 2.42 2.79
C HIS A 28 19.48 3.12 1.55
N PHE A 29 18.93 4.32 1.70
CA PHE A 29 18.33 5.09 0.60
C PHE A 29 19.08 6.40 0.39
N THR A 30 19.37 6.70 -0.87
CA THR A 30 19.88 8.01 -1.29
C THR A 30 18.83 8.72 -2.14
N LYS A 31 18.97 10.03 -2.33
CA LYS A 31 18.05 10.82 -3.16
C LYS A 31 17.97 10.34 -4.61
N GLU A 32 18.99 9.67 -5.11
CA GLU A 32 19.05 9.15 -6.48
C GLU A 32 18.73 7.65 -6.53
N HIS A 33 18.86 6.93 -5.40
CA HIS A 33 18.69 5.48 -5.34
C HIS A 33 17.81 5.06 -4.16
N HIS A 34 16.50 5.07 -4.41
CA HIS A 34 15.46 4.71 -3.43
C HIS A 34 14.27 3.97 -4.06
N PHE A 35 14.51 3.24 -5.15
CA PHE A 35 13.47 2.49 -5.89
C PHE A 35 12.63 1.57 -5.00
N GLY A 36 13.22 0.94 -3.99
CA GLY A 36 12.48 0.10 -3.04
C GLY A 36 11.37 0.86 -2.30
N PHE A 37 11.60 2.13 -1.97
CA PHE A 37 10.60 3.01 -1.38
C PHE A 37 9.59 3.50 -2.42
N GLU A 38 10.02 3.84 -3.64
CA GLU A 38 9.11 4.21 -4.75
C GLU A 38 8.12 3.09 -5.07
N ALA A 39 8.61 1.85 -5.18
CA ALA A 39 7.78 0.67 -5.40
C ALA A 39 6.77 0.46 -4.26
N ALA A 40 7.18 0.67 -3.00
CA ALA A 40 6.27 0.58 -1.86
C ALA A 40 5.20 1.68 -1.89
N ALA A 41 5.57 2.90 -2.30
CA ALA A 41 4.63 4.01 -2.46
C ALA A 41 3.61 3.74 -3.58
N TRP A 42 4.05 3.25 -4.74
CA TRP A 42 3.15 2.85 -5.83
C TRP A 42 2.22 1.72 -5.41
N TYR A 43 2.74 0.71 -4.69
CA TYR A 43 1.91 -0.36 -4.17
C TYR A 43 0.85 0.17 -3.20
N TRP A 44 1.23 1.10 -2.31
CA TRP A 44 0.29 1.70 -1.36
C TRP A 44 -0.81 2.51 -2.04
N HIS A 45 -0.47 3.31 -3.05
CA HIS A 45 -1.46 4.05 -3.85
C HIS A 45 -2.39 3.13 -4.64
N PHE A 46 -1.88 2.03 -5.19
CA PHE A 46 -2.73 1.01 -5.81
C PHE A 46 -3.78 0.47 -4.83
N VAL A 47 -3.35 0.10 -3.62
CA VAL A 47 -4.27 -0.38 -2.57
C VAL A 47 -5.32 0.68 -2.25
N ASP A 48 -4.93 1.93 -2.06
CA ASP A 48 -5.85 3.03 -1.73
C ASP A 48 -6.91 3.27 -2.82
N VAL A 49 -6.50 3.30 -4.10
CA VAL A 49 -7.44 3.45 -5.22
C VAL A 49 -8.44 2.30 -5.26
N VAL A 50 -7.99 1.05 -5.09
CA VAL A 50 -8.89 -0.11 -5.03
C VAL A 50 -9.89 0.02 -3.88
N TRP A 51 -9.48 0.57 -2.74
CA TRP A 51 -10.37 0.80 -1.61
C TRP A 51 -11.47 1.81 -1.94
N LEU A 52 -11.15 2.93 -2.59
CA LEU A 52 -12.14 3.93 -2.99
C LEU A 52 -13.24 3.33 -3.86
N PHE A 53 -12.88 2.48 -4.84
CA PHE A 53 -13.85 1.79 -5.67
C PHE A 53 -14.69 0.77 -4.89
N LEU A 54 -14.06 -0.03 -4.02
CA LEU A 54 -14.77 -1.00 -3.19
C LEU A 54 -15.73 -0.30 -2.22
N PHE A 55 -15.32 0.81 -1.62
CA PHE A 55 -16.13 1.59 -0.71
C PHE A 55 -17.38 2.13 -1.42
N ALA A 56 -17.20 2.82 -2.55
CA ALA A 56 -18.31 3.35 -3.33
C ALA A 56 -19.28 2.26 -3.82
N ALA A 57 -18.76 1.13 -4.32
CA ALA A 57 -19.61 0.06 -4.86
C ALA A 57 -20.35 -0.74 -3.79
N ILE A 58 -19.66 -1.15 -2.71
CA ILE A 58 -20.23 -2.08 -1.72
C ILE A 58 -20.98 -1.32 -0.62
N TYR A 59 -20.41 -0.21 -0.13
CA TYR A 59 -20.91 0.45 1.09
C TYR A 59 -21.80 1.66 0.81
N ILE A 60 -21.75 2.24 -0.41
CA ILE A 60 -22.64 3.34 -0.81
C ILE A 60 -23.74 2.84 -1.74
N TRP A 61 -23.38 2.19 -2.84
CA TRP A 61 -24.37 1.73 -3.83
C TRP A 61 -25.08 0.44 -3.41
N GLY A 62 -24.36 -0.46 -2.74
CA GLY A 62 -24.89 -1.76 -2.30
C GLY A 62 -25.69 -1.72 -0.99
N SER A 63 -25.82 -0.56 -0.36
CA SER A 63 -26.55 -0.34 0.91
C SER A 63 -27.96 0.18 0.69
#